data_AF-A0A536YH69-F1
#
_entry.id   AF-A0A536YH69-F1
#
_cell.length_a   1.000
_cell.length_b   1.000
_cell.length_c   1.000
_cell.angle_alpha   90.00
_cell.angle_beta   90.00
_cell.angle_gamma   90.00
#
_symmetry.space_group_name_H-M   'P 1'
#
loop_
_entity.id
_entity.type
_entity.pdbx_description
1 polymer ?
#
loop_
_entity_poly.entity_id
_entity_poly.type
_entity_poly.pdbx_seq_one_letter_code
_entity_poly.pdbx_strand_id
1 'polypeptide(L)' 'MSPGGGITEQLDAVFDRRGPLAAKIPEYRVRSQQLEMANRVSEAIRENAVLVCEAGTGTGKTFAYLVPALLSSGKVILST' A
#
# COMPACT_ATOMS: atom_id res chain seq x y z
N MET A 1 -18.18 -17.03 4.21
CA MET A 1 -17.47 -16.70 2.96
C MET A 1 -17.48 -15.19 2.81
N SER A 2 -16.38 -14.51 3.13
CA SER A 2 -16.31 -13.05 3.06
C SER A 2 -16.25 -12.60 1.59
N PRO A 3 -17.13 -11.68 1.14
CA PRO A 3 -17.18 -11.24 -0.25
C PRO A 3 -16.17 -10.10 -0.55
N GLY A 4 -14.94 -10.24 -0.07
CA GLY A 4 -13.87 -9.26 -0.26
C GLY A 4 -12.63 -9.93 -0.78
N GLY A 5 -12.12 -9.48 -1.93
CA GLY A 5 -10.82 -9.89 -2.43
C GLY A 5 -9.71 -9.74 -1.39
N GLY A 6 -8.65 -10.53 -1.51
CA GLY A 6 -7.49 -10.48 -0.61
C GLY A 6 -6.87 -9.08 -0.57
N ILE A 7 -6.08 -8.77 0.47
CA ILE A 7 -5.44 -7.45 0.62
C ILE A 7 -4.66 -7.06 -0.64
N THR A 8 -4.01 -8.00 -1.32
CA THR A 8 -3.32 -7.77 -2.61
C THR A 8 -4.26 -7.19 -3.67
N GLU A 9 -5.44 -7.77 -3.86
CA GLU A 9 -6.43 -7.29 -4.84
C GLU A 9 -6.98 -5.90 -4.45
N GLN A 10 -7.09 -5.63 -3.14
CA GLN A 10 -7.44 -4.31 -2.65
C GLN A 10 -6.33 -3.28 -2.91
N LEU A 11 -5.05 -3.66 -2.76
CA LEU A 11 -3.92 -2.79 -3.08
C LEU A 11 -3.91 -2.44 -4.58
N ASP A 12 -4.08 -3.44 -5.45
CA ASP A 12 -4.16 -3.22 -6.89
C ASP A 12 -5.29 -2.24 -7.23
N ALA A 13 -6.47 -2.39 -6.60
CA ALA A 13 -7.59 -1.47 -6.78
C ALA A 13 -7.29 -0.05 -6.26
N VAL A 14 -6.60 0.09 -5.12
CA VAL A 14 -6.27 1.40 -4.52
C VAL A 14 -5.28 2.17 -5.39
N PHE A 15 -4.26 1.48 -5.92
CA PHE A 15 -3.18 2.06 -6.74
C PHE A 15 -3.47 2.03 -8.26
N ASP A 16 -4.63 1.54 -8.70
CA ASP A 16 -5.01 1.59 -10.11
C ASP A 16 -5.10 3.04 -10.61
N ARG A 17 -4.89 3.22 -11.92
CA ARG A 17 -5.01 4.53 -12.60
C ARG A 17 -6.43 5.14 -12.48
N ARG A 18 -7.45 4.35 -12.16
CA ARG A 18 -8.83 4.78 -11.89
C ARG A 18 -9.23 4.52 -10.42
N GLY A 19 -8.27 4.18 -9.57
CA GLY A 19 -8.47 3.88 -8.17
C GLY A 19 -8.75 5.12 -7.31
N PRO A 20 -9.06 4.94 -6.02
CA PRO A 20 -9.36 6.03 -5.08
C PRO A 20 -8.24 7.07 -4.95
N LEU A 21 -6.97 6.67 -5.07
CA LEU A 21 -5.86 7.64 -5.04
C LEU A 21 -5.89 8.53 -6.29
N ALA A 22 -6.09 7.94 -7.47
CA ALA A 22 -6.21 8.69 -8.73
C ALA A 22 -7.39 9.66 -8.72
N ALA A 23 -8.50 9.27 -8.07
CA ALA A 23 -9.69 10.11 -7.96
C ALA A 23 -9.54 11.32 -7.02
N LYS A 24 -8.54 11.32 -6.12
CA LYS A 24 -8.37 12.35 -5.08
C LYS A 24 -7.07 13.14 -5.16
N ILE A 25 -6.04 12.61 -5.81
CA ILE A 25 -4.73 13.23 -5.90
C ILE A 25 -4.56 13.81 -7.31
N PRO A 26 -4.49 15.15 -7.46
CA PRO A 26 -4.16 15.77 -8.73
C PRO A 26 -2.86 15.23 -9.28
N GLU A 27 -2.81 14.99 -10.59
CA GLU A 27 -1.62 14.49 -11.29
C GLU A 27 -1.11 13.14 -10.77
N TYR A 28 -1.98 12.32 -10.15
CA TYR A 28 -1.64 10.96 -9.78
C TYR A 28 -1.14 10.17 -11.00
N ARG A 29 -0.03 9.46 -10.79
CA ARG A 29 0.53 8.51 -11.75
C ARG A 29 0.80 7.20 -11.05
N VAL A 30 0.44 6.11 -11.70
CA VAL A 30 0.76 4.76 -11.25
C VAL A 30 2.28 4.60 -11.24
N ARG A 31 2.81 4.05 -10.16
CA ARG A 31 4.23 3.75 -9.98
C ARG A 31 4.35 2.29 -9.55
N SER A 32 4.96 1.45 -10.37
CA SER A 32 5.12 0.02 -10.07
C SER A 32 5.86 -0.21 -8.74
N GLN A 33 6.92 0.56 -8.47
CA GLN A 33 7.67 0.50 -7.21
C GLN A 33 6.81 0.82 -5.97
N GLN A 34 5.80 1.70 -6.10
CA GLN A 34 4.89 2.03 -5.01
C GLN A 34 4.01 0.82 -4.65
N LEU A 35 3.44 0.19 -5.66
CA LEU A 35 2.62 -1.01 -5.52
C LEU A 35 3.45 -2.21 -5.04
N GLU A 36 4.67 -2.37 -5.55
CA GLU A 36 5.61 -3.38 -5.07
C GLU A 36 5.90 -3.21 -3.58
N MET A 37 6.29 -2.00 -3.15
CA MET A 37 6.53 -1.71 -1.74
C MET A 37 5.27 -1.96 -0.89
N ALA A 38 4.09 -1.57 -1.36
CA ALA A 38 2.83 -1.82 -0.64
C ALA A 38 2.55 -3.32 -0.45
N ASN A 39 2.80 -4.12 -1.49
CA ASN A 39 2.66 -5.58 -1.42
C ASN A 39 3.66 -6.18 -0.42
N ARG A 40 4.93 -5.75 -0.43
CA ARG A 40 5.94 -6.21 0.54
C ARG A 40 5.58 -5.83 1.98
N VAL A 41 5.06 -4.63 2.20
CA VAL A 41 4.60 -4.19 3.53
C VAL A 41 3.40 -5.04 3.98
N SER A 42 2.42 -5.27 3.09
CA SER A 42 1.27 -6.13 3.40
C SER A 42 1.69 -7.56 3.76
N GLU A 43 2.66 -8.12 3.03
CA GLU A 43 3.22 -9.44 3.30
C GLU A 43 3.91 -9.48 4.66
N ALA A 44 4.76 -8.50 4.97
CA ALA A 44 5.44 -8.42 6.27
C ALA A 44 4.44 -8.31 7.44
N ILE A 45 3.37 -7.53 7.28
CA ILE A 45 2.29 -7.44 8.28
C ILE A 45 1.60 -8.81 8.44
N ARG A 46 1.24 -9.47 7.34
CA ARG A 46 0.58 -10.80 7.35
C ARG A 46 1.44 -11.86 8.05
N GLU A 47 2.75 -11.81 7.84
CA GLU A 47 3.70 -12.80 8.34
C GLU A 47 4.28 -12.45 9.72
N ASN A 48 3.91 -11.30 10.29
CA ASN A 48 4.54 -10.74 11.50
C ASN A 48 6.07 -10.64 11.37
N ALA A 49 6.54 -10.24 10.20
CA ALA A 49 7.96 -10.18 9.84
C ALA A 49 8.50 -8.74 9.86
N VAL A 50 9.83 -8.62 9.91
CA VAL A 50 10.53 -7.33 9.77
C VAL A 50 10.86 -7.12 8.30
N LEU A 51 10.43 -5.98 7.75
CA LEU A 51 10.79 -5.53 6.41
C LEU A 51 11.75 -4.34 6.50
N VAL A 52 12.88 -4.45 5.81
CA VAL A 52 13.74 -3.31 5.48
C VAL A 52 13.64 -3.10 3.97
N CYS A 53 13.28 -1.89 3.55
CA CYS A 53 13.20 -1.53 2.14
C CYS A 53 13.74 -0.12 1.92
N GLU A 54 14.44 0.07 0.81
CA GLU A 54 14.85 1.39 0.36
C GLU A 54 13.81 1.91 -0.65
N ALA A 55 13.33 3.14 -0.43
CA ALA A 55 12.42 3.80 -1.33
C ALA A 55 13.00 5.15 -1.74
N GLY A 56 13.34 5.28 -3.02
CA GLY A 56 13.86 6.52 -3.60
C GLY A 56 12.86 7.69 -3.46
N THR A 57 13.35 8.91 -3.65
CA THR A 57 12.50 10.11 -3.70
C THR A 57 11.48 10.00 -4.84
N GLY A 58 10.27 10.52 -4.63
CA GLY A 58 9.21 10.47 -5.64
C GLY A 58 8.51 9.11 -5.83
N THR A 59 8.94 8.04 -5.15
CA THR A 59 8.31 6.70 -5.19
C THR A 59 6.89 6.69 -4.60
N GLY A 60 6.52 7.69 -3.79
CA GLY A 60 5.24 7.71 -3.10
C GLY A 60 5.21 6.80 -1.87
N LYS A 61 6.36 6.68 -1.17
CA LYS A 61 6.59 5.81 0.00
C LYS A 61 5.50 5.92 1.08
N THR A 62 4.97 7.12 1.29
CA THR A 62 3.94 7.36 2.32
C THR A 62 2.69 6.52 2.09
N PHE A 63 2.13 6.53 0.88
CA PHE A 63 0.97 5.68 0.59
C PHE A 63 1.35 4.20 0.53
N ALA A 64 2.58 3.89 0.10
CA ALA A 64 3.05 2.51 0.02
C ALA A 64 3.05 1.80 1.37
N TYR A 65 3.41 2.48 2.48
CA TYR A 65 3.27 1.88 3.82
C TYR A 65 1.89 2.13 4.44
N LEU A 66 1.19 3.21 4.10
CA LEU A 66 -0.03 3.62 4.81
C LEU A 66 -1.26 2.83 4.34
N VAL A 67 -1.40 2.57 3.04
CA VAL A 67 -2.53 1.81 2.50
C VAL A 67 -2.58 0.39 3.08
N PRO A 68 -1.52 -0.45 2.99
CA PRO A 68 -1.56 -1.78 3.59
C PRO A 68 -1.72 -1.74 5.11
N ALA A 69 -1.17 -0.73 5.80
CA ALA A 69 -1.39 -0.53 7.23
C ALA A 69 -2.86 -0.25 7.58
N LEU A 70 -3.55 0.57 6.80
CA LEU A 70 -4.98 0.86 7.01
C LEU A 70 -5.89 -0.32 6.66
N LEU A 71 -5.50 -1.11 5.66
CA LEU A 71 -6.20 -2.34 5.28
C LEU A 71 -5.93 -3.47 6.28
N SER A 72 -4.76 -3.46 6.92
CA SER A 72 -4.48 -4.36 8.03
C SER A 72 -5.34 -3.99 9.24
N SER A 73 -6.09 -4.96 9.75
CA SER A 73 -6.90 -4.73 10.95
C SER A 73 -5.98 -4.50 12.15
N GLY A 74 -6.24 -3.47 12.95
CA GLY A 74 -5.53 -3.25 14.21
C GLY A 74 -5.07 -1.81 14.41
N LYS A 75 -4.17 -1.64 15.39
CA LYS A 75 -3.55 -0.35 15.69
C LYS A 75 -2.20 -0.29 15.02
N VAL A 76 -1.94 0.78 14.28
CA VAL A 76 -0.66 1.03 13.61
C VAL A 76 -0.01 2.26 14.22
N ILE A 77 1.30 2.18 14.47
CA ILE A 77 2.13 3.32 14.87
C ILE A 77 3.01 3.68 13.68
N LEU A 78 2.95 4.95 13.27
CA LEU A 78 3.84 5.51 12.26
C LEU A 78 4.82 6.46 12.96
N SER A 79 6.12 6.26 12.75
CA SER A 79 7.19 7.09 13.30
C SER A 79 8.06 7.58 12.15
N THR A 80 8.38 8.89 12.14
CA THR A 80 9.08 9.57 11.05
C THR A 80 10.13 10.52 11.57
#